data_AF-A0A6I3CAN4-F1
#
_entry.id   AF-A0A6I3CAN4-F1
#
_cell.length_a   1.000
_cell.length_b   1.000
_cell.length_c   1.000
_cell.angle_alpha   90.00
_cell.angle_beta   90.00
_cell.angle_gamma   90.00
#
_symmetry.space_group_name_H-M   'P 1'
#
loop_
_entity.id
_entity.type
_entity.pdbx_description
1 polymer ?
#
loop_
_entity_poly.entity_id
_entity_poly.type
_entity_poly.pdbx_seq_one_letter_code
_entity_poly.pdbx_strand_id
1 'polypeptide(L)'
;MLTELHIEDLGVISTLDLVLGAGLTALTGETGAGKTMLVEAISLLVGGRADASIVRHGASEARVEGRFVVGDDEFVLARVIPSDGRSRAYLNGRLATVATLAEVGAKLV
;
A
#
# COMPACT_ATOMS: atom_id res chain seq x y z
N MET A 1 12.16 -5.50 -4.67
CA MET A 1 11.19 -5.22 -5.75
C MET A 1 9.79 -5.51 -5.25
N LEU A 2 8.83 -4.61 -5.47
CA LEU A 2 7.40 -4.90 -5.26
C LEU A 2 6.92 -5.91 -6.31
N THR A 3 6.34 -7.02 -5.87
CA THR A 3 5.91 -8.14 -6.72
C THR A 3 4.40 -8.30 -6.73
N GLU A 4 3.73 -7.97 -5.63
CA GLU A 4 2.27 -8.03 -5.52
C GLU A 4 1.80 -6.81 -4.72
N LEU A 5 0.65 -6.26 -5.10
CA LEU A 5 -0.02 -5.17 -4.43
C LEU A 5 -1.51 -5.49 -4.34
N HIS A 6 -2.03 -5.48 -3.13
CA HIS A 6 -3.44 -5.64 -2.83
C HIS A 6 -3.98 -4.37 -2.17
N ILE A 7 -5.13 -3.90 -2.63
CA ILE A 7 -5.81 -2.70 -2.11
C ILE A 7 -7.27 -3.02 -1.88
N GLU A 8 -7.80 -2.60 -0.73
CA GLU A 8 -9.23 -2.58 -0.43
C GLU A 8 -9.65 -1.18 0.02
N ASP A 9 -10.75 -0.68 -0.56
CA ASP A 9 -11.44 0.55 -0.18
C ASP A 9 -10.56 1.82 -0.05
N LEU A 10 -9.61 1.99 -0.97
CA LEU A 10 -8.75 3.18 -1.06
C LEU A 10 -9.26 4.16 -2.13
N GLY A 11 -9.83 5.28 -1.70
CA GLY A 11 -10.31 6.36 -2.56
C GLY A 11 -11.38 5.86 -3.53
N VAL A 12 -11.06 5.82 -4.82
CA VAL A 12 -11.95 5.30 -5.87
C VAL A 12 -11.84 3.79 -6.08
N ILE A 13 -10.83 3.14 -5.50
CA ILE A 13 -10.58 1.71 -5.65
C ILE A 13 -11.39 0.96 -4.59
N SER A 14 -12.28 0.06 -5.02
CA SER A 14 -12.95 -0.86 -4.10
C SER A 14 -12.05 -2.04 -3.75
N THR A 15 -11.49 -2.68 -4.77
CA THR A 15 -10.55 -3.79 -4.65
C THR A 15 -9.60 -3.74 -5.83
N LEU A 16 -8.32 -4.04 -5.58
CA LEU A 16 -7.33 -4.23 -6.64
C LEU A 16 -6.34 -5.32 -6.22
N ASP A 17 -6.12 -6.27 -7.12
CA ASP A 17 -5.04 -7.24 -7.06
C ASP A 17 -4.11 -7.01 -8.25
N LEU A 18 -2.85 -6.70 -7.98
CA LEU A 18 -1.86 -6.41 -9.01
C LEU A 18 -0.61 -7.26 -8.78
N VAL A 19 -0.24 -8.05 -9.80
CA VAL A 19 1.03 -8.77 -9.86
C VAL A 19 1.97 -7.99 -10.78
N LEU A 20 3.17 -7.67 -10.27
CA LEU A 20 4.19 -6.92 -10.97
C LEU A 20 5.33 -7.85 -11.39
N GLY A 21 5.68 -7.78 -12.68
CA GLY A 21 6.84 -8.47 -13.23
C GLY A 21 8.13 -7.66 -13.07
N ALA A 22 9.24 -8.28 -13.43
CA ALA A 22 10.54 -7.61 -13.50
C ALA A 22 10.57 -6.54 -14.60
N GLY A 23 11.45 -5.57 -14.44
CA GLY A 23 11.68 -4.49 -15.41
C GLY A 23 10.76 -3.30 -15.20
N LEU A 24 10.39 -2.65 -16.31
CA LEU A 24 9.58 -1.43 -16.29
C LEU A 24 8.09 -1.76 -16.44
N THR A 25 7.29 -1.42 -15.45
CA THR A 25 5.83 -1.44 -15.55
C THR A 25 5.32 -0.03 -15.84
N ALA A 26 4.59 0.14 -16.95
CA ALA A 26 3.96 1.40 -17.30
C ALA A 26 2.46 1.35 -16.97
N LEU A 27 2.01 2.26 -16.10
CA LEU A 27 0.60 2.37 -15.76
C LEU A 27 -0.07 3.47 -16.60
N THR A 28 -1.10 3.11 -17.37
CA THR A 28 -1.87 4.03 -18.22
C THR A 28 -3.33 4.06 -17.80
N GLY A 29 -4.09 5.05 -18.28
CA GLY A 29 -5.50 5.21 -17.95
C GLY A 29 -6.09 6.48 -18.53
N GLU A 30 -7.42 6.54 -18.59
CA GLU A 30 -8.18 7.71 -19.06
C GLU A 30 -8.15 8.86 -18.04
N THR A 31 -8.25 8.53 -16.75
CA THR A 31 -8.22 9.50 -15.65
C THR A 31 -6.99 9.31 -14.77
N GLY A 32 -6.60 10.36 -14.05
CA GLY A 32 -5.49 10.33 -13.10
C GLY A 32 -5.83 9.64 -11.78
N ALA A 33 -7.11 9.52 -11.41
CA ALA A 33 -7.53 9.11 -10.07
C ALA A 33 -6.98 7.73 -9.67
N GLY A 34 -7.15 6.71 -10.51
CA GLY A 34 -6.64 5.37 -10.22
C GLY A 34 -5.11 5.30 -10.14
N LYS A 35 -4.42 6.06 -11.00
CA LYS A 35 -2.95 6.15 -10.97
C LYS A 35 -2.45 6.82 -9.70
N THR A 36 -3.08 7.92 -9.28
CA THR A 36 -2.74 8.59 -8.03
C THR A 36 -2.99 7.69 -6.82
N MET A 37 -4.10 6.95 -6.78
CA MET A 37 -4.37 6.00 -5.69
C MET A 37 -3.34 4.87 -5.62
N LEU A 38 -2.82 4.41 -6.75
CA LEU A 38 -1.75 3.41 -6.79
C LEU A 38 -0.42 3.94 -6.25
N VAL A 39 -0.05 5.17 -6.60
CA VAL A 39 1.14 5.82 -6.05
C VAL A 39 0.97 6.05 -4.54
N GLU A 40 -0.22 6.47 -4.11
CA GLU A 40 -0.55 6.65 -2.70
C GLU A 40 -0.47 5.33 -1.92
N ALA A 41 -0.99 4.24 -2.48
CA ALA A 41 -0.90 2.90 -1.90
C ALA A 41 0.56 2.49 -1.64
N ILE A 42 1.43 2.68 -2.63
CA ILE A 42 2.86 2.38 -2.48
C ILE A 42 3.50 3.29 -1.42
N SER A 43 3.19 4.58 -1.42
CA SER A 43 3.65 5.55 -0.41
C SER A 43 3.29 5.08 1.02
N LEU A 44 2.05 4.65 1.24
CA LEU A 44 1.57 4.15 2.54
C LEU A 44 2.33 2.91 3.02
N LEU A 45 2.67 1.99 2.09
CA LEU A 45 3.43 0.78 2.41
C LEU A 45 4.84 1.09 2.90
N VAL A 46 5.47 2.15 2.37
CA VAL A 46 6.83 2.58 2.76
C VAL A 46 6.82 3.66 3.85
N GLY A 47 5.75 3.72 4.65
CA GLY A 47 5.68 4.59 5.82
C GLY A 47 5.21 6.03 5.54
N GLY A 48 4.63 6.27 4.37
CA GLY A 48 3.95 7.52 4.02
C GLY A 48 2.85 7.88 5.03
N ARG A 49 2.49 9.17 5.02
CA ARG A 49 1.47 9.70 5.92
C ARG A 49 0.09 9.19 5.49
N ALA A 50 -0.66 8.63 6.44
CA ALA A 50 -2.05 8.27 6.24
C ALA A 50 -2.97 9.43 6.64
N ASP A 51 -4.02 9.65 5.84
CA ASP A 51 -5.13 10.56 6.12
C ASP A 51 -6.45 9.81 5.96
N ALA A 52 -7.45 10.08 6.80
CA ALA A 52 -8.73 9.35 6.75
C ALA A 52 -9.54 9.63 5.48
N SER A 53 -9.28 10.74 4.77
CA SER A 53 -9.95 11.08 3.50
C SER A 53 -9.61 10.12 2.35
N ILE A 54 -8.55 9.33 2.49
CA ILE A 54 -8.21 8.29 1.50
C ILE A 54 -9.12 7.07 1.62
N VAL A 55 -9.89 6.93 2.71
CA VAL A 55 -10.82 5.82 2.86
C VAL A 55 -12.00 6.04 1.93
N ARG A 56 -12.34 5.01 1.15
CA ARG A 56 -13.43 5.05 0.19
C ARG A 56 -14.75 5.43 0.88
N HIS A 57 -15.54 6.26 0.21
CA HIS A 57 -16.81 6.71 0.78
C HIS A 57 -17.73 5.52 1.08
N GLY A 58 -18.23 5.47 2.33
CA GLY A 58 -19.08 4.39 2.83
C GLY A 58 -18.32 3.19 3.40
N ALA A 59 -16.98 3.13 3.29
CA ALA A 59 -16.17 2.11 3.92
C ALA A 59 -15.72 2.53 5.33
N SER A 60 -15.51 1.55 6.22
CA SER A 60 -15.02 1.77 7.58
C SER A 60 -13.50 1.86 7.67
N GLU A 61 -12.79 1.27 6.71
CA GLU A 61 -11.33 1.34 6.62
C GLU A 61 -10.86 1.07 5.19
N ALA A 62 -9.66 1.56 4.87
CA ALA A 62 -8.89 1.17 3.70
C ALA A 62 -7.74 0.27 4.12
N ARG A 63 -7.39 -0.70 3.27
CA ARG A 63 -6.27 -1.62 3.49
C ARG A 63 -5.38 -1.64 2.25
N VAL A 64 -4.08 -1.60 2.48
CA VAL A 64 -3.06 -1.75 1.44
C VAL A 64 -2.04 -2.77 1.91
N GLU A 65 -1.75 -3.76 1.08
CA GLU A 65 -0.72 -4.77 1.33
C GLU A 65 0.20 -4.88 0.13
N GLY A 66 1.50 -5.01 0.38
CA GLY A 66 2.49 -5.19 -0.68
C GLY A 66 3.49 -6.26 -0.32
N ARG A 67 3.76 -7.15 -1.28
CA ARG A 67 4.81 -8.18 -1.20
C ARG A 67 6.06 -7.69 -1.91
N PHE A 68 7.15 -7.59 -1.17
CA PHE A 68 8.45 -7.20 -1.68
C PHE A 68 9.42 -8.37 -1.60
N VAL A 69 10.17 -8.59 -2.67
CA VAL A 69 11.23 -9.60 -2.75
C VAL A 69 12.57 -8.91 -2.99
N VAL A 70 13.58 -9.21 -2.18
CA VAL A 70 14.96 -8.70 -2.30
C VAL A 70 15.94 -9.84 -2.10
N GLY A 71 16.60 -10.27 -3.18
CA GLY A 71 17.40 -11.50 -3.14
C GLY A 71 16.50 -12.69 -2.80
N ASP A 72 16.86 -13.43 -1.75
CA ASP A 72 16.08 -14.56 -1.22
C ASP A 72 15.11 -14.13 -0.09
N ASP A 73 15.15 -12.86 0.33
CA ASP A 73 14.31 -12.33 1.39
C ASP A 73 12.95 -11.84 0.86
N GLU A 74 11.91 -12.06 1.67
CA GLU A 74 10.55 -11.62 1.39
C GLU A 74 9.98 -10.79 2.55
N PHE A 75 9.32 -9.70 2.19
CA PHE A 75 8.67 -8.79 3.12
C PHE A 75 7.24 -8.53 2.67
N VAL A 76 6.29 -8.73 3.58
CA VAL A 76 4.90 -8.31 3.40
C VAL A 76 4.66 -7.10 4.29
N LEU A 77 4.50 -5.93 3.68
CA LEU A 77 4.14 -4.70 4.36
C LEU A 77 2.64 -4.50 4.23
N ALA A 78 1.98 -4.04 5.30
CA ALA A 78 0.58 -3.65 5.21
C ALA A 78 0.28 -2.39 6.03
N ARG A 79 -0.66 -1.61 5.51
CA ARG A 79 -1.24 -0.44 6.16
C ARG A 79 -2.74 -0.56 6.20
N VAL A 80 -3.33 -0.33 7.38
CA VAL A 80 -4.79 -0.23 7.55
C VAL A 80 -5.13 1.15 8.08
N ILE A 81 -6.00 1.87 7.39
CA ILE A 81 -6.39 3.23 7.69
C ILE A 81 -7.90 3.22 7.94
N PRO A 82 -8.35 3.31 9.21
CA PRO A 82 -9.78 3.43 9.48
C PRO A 82 -10.30 4.81 9.06
N SER A 83 -11.59 4.90 8.74
CA SER A 83 -12.27 6.17 8.45
C SER A 83 -12.30 7.11 9.67
N ASP A 84 -12.10 6.57 10.87
CA ASP A 84 -11.91 7.29 12.11
C ASP A 84 -10.88 6.59 13.01
N GLY A 85 -10.09 7.37 13.74
CA GLY A 85 -9.05 6.88 14.65
C GLY A 85 -7.67 6.74 14.02
N ARG A 86 -6.85 5.84 14.59
CA ARG A 86 -5.43 5.72 14.25
C ARG A 86 -5.18 4.60 13.24
N SER A 87 -4.38 4.89 12.23
CA SER A 87 -3.88 3.88 11.30
C SER A 87 -3.02 2.82 12.00
N ARG A 88 -3.08 1.58 11.50
CA ARG A 88 -2.30 0.42 11.94
C ARG A 88 -1.31 0.01 10.85
N ALA A 89 -0.16 -0.50 11.26
CA ALA A 89 0.90 -0.96 10.38
C ALA A 89 1.25 -2.41 10.70
N TYR A 90 1.63 -3.18 9.69
CA TYR A 90 2.01 -4.57 9.85
C TYR A 90 3.23 -4.91 8.99
N LEU A 91 4.12 -5.73 9.54
CA LEU A 91 5.26 -6.32 8.85
C LEU A 91 5.16 -7.84 9.02
N ASN A 92 5.13 -8.57 7.90
CA ASN A 92 5.05 -10.02 7.86
C ASN A 92 3.89 -10.56 8.73
N GLY A 93 2.72 -9.94 8.58
CA GLY A 93 1.49 -10.30 9.31
C GLY A 93 1.47 -9.90 10.79
N ARG A 94 2.52 -9.29 11.34
CA ARG A 94 2.60 -8.86 12.73
C ARG A 94 2.45 -7.35 12.86
N LEU A 95 1.79 -6.91 13.93
CA LEU A 95 1.68 -5.49 14.26
C LEU A 95 3.06 -4.85 14.33
N ALA A 96 3.20 -3.70 13.68
CA ALA A 96 4.41 -2.93 13.60
C ALA A 96 4.10 -1.44 13.75
N THR A 97 5.15 -0.62 13.74
CA THR A 97 5.00 0.84 13.73
C THR A 97 5.13 1.38 12.31
N VAL A 98 4.61 2.60 12.09
CA VAL A 98 4.83 3.34 10.83
C VAL A 98 6.32 3.54 10.57
N ALA A 99 7.11 3.82 11.62
CA ALA A 99 8.55 3.99 11.51
C ALA A 99 9.24 2.71 11.05
N THR A 100 8.78 1.54 11.51
CA THR A 100 9.26 0.24 11.02
C THR A 100 8.97 0.06 9.53
N LEU A 101 7.78 0.42 9.06
CA LEU A 101 7.47 0.40 7.62
C LEU A 101 8.38 1.34 6.83
N ALA A 102 8.65 2.54 7.36
CA ALA A 102 9.52 3.52 6.72
C ALA A 102 10.97 3.01 6.63
N GLU A 103 11.49 2.44 7.72
CA GLU A 103 12.86 1.90 7.77
C GLU A 103 13.04 0.72 6.81
N VAL A 104 12.08 -0.22 6.81
CA VAL A 104 12.11 -1.37 5.90
C VAL A 104 11.90 -0.91 4.46
N GLY A 105 10.87 -0.08 4.22
CA GLY A 105 10.55 0.49 2.91
C GLY A 105 11.72 1.20 2.25
N ALA A 106 12.50 1.99 3.00
CA ALA A 106 13.68 2.68 2.50
C ALA A 106 14.78 1.74 1.95
N LYS A 107 14.75 0.44 2.27
CA LYS A 107 15.66 -0.58 1.73
C LYS A 107 15.06 -1.32 0.51
N LEU A 108 13.78 -1.11 0.22
CA LEU A 108 13.01 -1.87 -0.78
C LEU A 108 12.69 -1.08 -2.06
N VAL A 109 12.81 0.26 -2.01
CA VAL A 109 12.64 1.20 -3.13
C VAL A 109 13.91 1.97 -3.42
#